data_AF-M5TS24-F1
#
_entry.id   AF-M5TS24-F1
#
_cell.length_a   1.000
_cell.length_b   1.000
_cell.length_c   1.000
_cell.angle_alpha   90.00
_cell.angle_beta   90.00
_cell.angle_gamma   90.00
#
_symmetry.space_group_name_H-M   'P 1'
#
loop_
_entity.id
_entity.type
_entity.pdbx_description
1 polymer ?
#
loop_
_entity_poly.entity_id
_entity_poly.type
_entity_poly.pdbx_seq_one_letter_code
_entity_poly.pdbx_strand_id
1 'polypeptide(L)'
;MIAESPPRSQWPGGDLLFRHGNPAVYDKGTDKDRLFAKQHDASWIQEGLPGAGNLMVFNNNNRNTFSMNLAGNSNGSNRTQPSLNAGGFNRNGRDAEGGRDAGGGRAMAERAMRGTSNVHEFRPVIGKDGKYAIGSDGRYEVEQVWFWEEQGFFASTQGSAKRLLNGNTLLANTGKQFAIEVTSEGNTVARYKGTAPVYKAFKYTKEQIGDLIDSGREPAGQRKE
;
A
#
# COMPACT_ATOMS: atom_id res chain seq x y z
N MET A 1 -23.00 -22.09 -34.67
CA MET A 1 -21.53 -22.07 -34.46
C MET A 1 -21.29 -21.70 -33.01
N ILE A 2 -20.67 -22.59 -32.26
CA ILE A 2 -20.48 -22.51 -30.82
C ILE A 2 -19.26 -21.62 -30.57
N ALA A 3 -19.41 -20.58 -29.75
CA ALA A 3 -18.31 -19.70 -29.37
C ALA A 3 -17.36 -20.46 -28.44
N GLU A 4 -16.14 -20.73 -28.90
CA GLU A 4 -15.09 -21.29 -28.05
C GLU A 4 -14.62 -20.23 -27.05
N SER A 5 -14.58 -20.62 -25.78
CA SER A 5 -14.01 -19.81 -24.69
C SER A 5 -12.49 -19.70 -24.85
N PRO A 6 -11.85 -18.58 -24.45
CA PRO A 6 -10.40 -18.45 -24.54
C PRO A 6 -9.69 -19.51 -23.66
N PRO A 7 -8.44 -19.90 -24.01
CA PRO A 7 -7.79 -21.07 -23.43
C PRO A 7 -7.52 -20.88 -21.92
N ARG A 8 -7.84 -21.95 -21.16
CA ARG A 8 -7.39 -22.17 -19.77
C ARG A 8 -5.87 -22.01 -19.66
N SER A 9 -5.40 -21.66 -18.47
CA SER A 9 -3.99 -21.29 -18.23
C SER A 9 -3.01 -22.31 -18.81
N GLN A 10 -1.94 -21.84 -19.46
CA GLN A 10 -0.87 -22.69 -20.06
C GLN A 10 0.06 -23.31 -19.00
N TRP A 11 -0.23 -23.18 -17.71
CA TRP A 11 0.60 -23.72 -16.64
C TRP A 11 0.03 -25.07 -16.18
N PRO A 12 0.82 -26.16 -16.12
CA PRO A 12 0.38 -27.50 -15.71
C PRO A 12 -0.14 -27.64 -14.26
N GLY A 13 -0.49 -26.54 -13.58
CA GLY A 13 -0.84 -26.49 -12.16
C GLY A 13 -2.10 -25.70 -11.80
N GLY A 14 -2.85 -25.16 -12.77
CA GLY A 14 -4.20 -24.63 -12.50
C GLY A 14 -4.47 -23.19 -12.96
N ASP A 15 -5.75 -22.83 -12.89
CA ASP A 15 -6.27 -21.51 -13.24
C ASP A 15 -6.08 -20.51 -12.08
N LEU A 16 -5.93 -19.23 -12.41
CA LEU A 16 -6.00 -18.15 -11.41
C LEU A 16 -7.43 -18.05 -10.87
N LEU A 17 -7.62 -18.51 -9.63
CA LEU A 17 -8.96 -18.61 -9.05
C LEU A 17 -9.50 -17.27 -8.57
N PHE A 18 -8.76 -16.54 -7.72
CA PHE A 18 -9.21 -15.28 -7.12
C PHE A 18 -8.38 -14.10 -7.65
N ARG A 19 -9.05 -13.11 -8.26
CA ARG A 19 -8.41 -11.91 -8.80
C ARG A 19 -9.18 -10.68 -8.35
N HIS A 20 -8.46 -9.68 -7.85
CA HIS A 20 -9.02 -8.44 -7.33
C HIS A 20 -8.07 -7.26 -7.59
N GLY A 21 -8.60 -6.04 -7.67
CA GLY A 21 -7.81 -4.80 -7.74
C GLY A 21 -7.46 -4.26 -9.13
N ASN A 22 -7.37 -5.07 -10.19
CA ASN A 22 -7.21 -4.59 -11.57
C ASN A 22 -8.00 -5.46 -12.57
N PRO A 23 -9.32 -5.27 -12.70
CA PRO A 23 -10.16 -6.16 -13.50
C PRO A 23 -9.91 -6.13 -15.01
N ALA A 24 -9.24 -5.08 -15.52
CA ALA A 24 -8.85 -5.01 -16.92
C ALA A 24 -7.82 -6.09 -17.31
N VAL A 25 -7.00 -6.61 -16.39
CA VAL A 25 -6.02 -7.67 -16.72
C VAL A 25 -6.63 -9.06 -16.78
N TYR A 26 -7.94 -9.16 -16.54
CA TYR A 26 -8.66 -10.41 -16.58
C TYR A 26 -10.06 -10.29 -17.20
N ASP A 27 -10.24 -9.32 -18.09
CA ASP A 27 -11.44 -9.14 -18.93
C ASP A 27 -12.76 -8.97 -18.14
N LYS A 28 -12.69 -8.38 -16.93
CA LYS A 28 -13.85 -8.15 -16.06
C LYS A 28 -14.07 -6.67 -15.71
N GLY A 29 -13.46 -5.76 -16.45
CA GLY A 29 -13.59 -4.32 -16.22
C GLY A 29 -12.65 -3.50 -17.07
N THR A 30 -12.55 -2.22 -16.76
CA THR A 30 -11.74 -1.24 -17.49
C THR A 30 -10.66 -0.65 -16.60
N ASP A 31 -9.81 0.22 -17.17
CA ASP A 31 -8.87 0.98 -16.37
C ASP A 31 -9.58 1.82 -15.29
N LYS A 32 -10.86 2.19 -15.44
CA LYS A 32 -11.61 2.93 -14.40
C LYS A 32 -11.84 2.11 -13.13
N ASP A 33 -11.86 0.78 -13.24
CA ASP A 33 -12.18 -0.13 -12.14
C ASP A 33 -10.94 -0.58 -11.33
N ARG A 34 -9.74 -0.15 -11.74
CA ARG A 34 -8.50 -0.54 -11.07
C ARG A 34 -8.29 0.26 -9.78
N LEU A 35 -8.00 -0.44 -8.70
CA LEU A 35 -7.80 0.09 -7.35
C LEU A 35 -6.34 0.49 -7.11
N PHE A 36 -5.39 -0.38 -7.49
CA PHE A 36 -3.97 -0.19 -7.13
C PHE A 36 -3.13 0.28 -8.30
N ALA A 37 -2.26 1.27 -8.09
CA ALA A 37 -1.27 1.65 -9.09
C ALA A 37 0.01 0.82 -8.97
N LYS A 38 0.47 0.59 -7.73
CA LYS A 38 1.73 -0.09 -7.41
C LYS A 38 1.56 -0.93 -6.13
N GLN A 39 0.77 -1.99 -6.21
CA GLN A 39 0.55 -2.89 -5.08
C GLN A 39 1.80 -3.70 -4.74
N HIS A 40 2.03 -3.91 -3.46
CA HIS A 40 3.07 -4.74 -2.88
C HIS A 40 2.52 -5.50 -1.67
N ASP A 41 3.16 -6.62 -1.38
CA ASP A 41 2.94 -7.40 -0.15
C ASP A 41 1.48 -7.79 0.13
N ALA A 42 0.71 -8.07 -0.93
CA ALA A 42 -0.61 -8.66 -0.81
C ALA A 42 -0.51 -10.00 -0.06
N SER A 43 -1.23 -10.13 1.05
CA SER A 43 -1.18 -11.33 1.90
C SER A 43 -2.49 -11.54 2.64
N TRP A 44 -2.84 -12.81 2.87
CA TRP A 44 -3.89 -13.15 3.82
C TRP A 44 -3.43 -12.83 5.24
N ILE A 45 -4.32 -12.26 6.05
CA ILE A 45 -4.12 -12.19 7.49
C ILE A 45 -4.26 -13.62 8.02
N GLN A 46 -3.19 -14.08 8.66
CA GLN A 46 -3.08 -15.46 9.14
C GLN A 46 -4.05 -15.74 10.29
N GLU A 47 -4.38 -17.03 10.46
CA GLU A 47 -5.15 -17.52 11.59
C GLU A 47 -4.50 -17.08 12.93
N GLY A 48 -5.35 -16.80 13.92
CA GLY A 48 -4.91 -16.31 15.24
C GLY A 48 -4.66 -14.79 15.31
N LEU A 49 -4.76 -14.06 14.20
CA LEU A 49 -4.67 -12.59 14.18
C LEU A 49 -6.06 -11.94 13.99
N PRO A 50 -6.30 -10.74 14.53
CA PRO A 50 -7.53 -9.98 14.26
C PRO A 50 -7.71 -9.73 12.75
N GLY A 51 -8.85 -10.14 12.19
CA GLY A 51 -9.09 -10.08 10.75
C GLY A 51 -8.55 -11.28 9.97
N ALA A 52 -8.21 -12.40 10.64
CA ALA A 52 -7.86 -13.66 9.98
C ALA A 52 -8.81 -14.00 8.82
N GLY A 53 -8.25 -14.39 7.68
CA GLY A 53 -9.01 -14.64 6.45
C GLY A 53 -9.33 -13.39 5.62
N ASN A 54 -8.99 -12.18 6.08
CA ASN A 54 -9.00 -10.98 5.23
C ASN A 54 -7.70 -10.88 4.43
N LEU A 55 -7.71 -10.08 3.36
CA LEU A 55 -6.56 -9.73 2.53
C LEU A 55 -6.02 -8.36 2.92
N MET A 56 -4.75 -8.28 3.27
CA MET A 56 -4.01 -7.04 3.48
C MET A 56 -3.20 -6.72 2.22
N VAL A 57 -3.29 -5.48 1.72
CA VAL A 57 -2.54 -5.04 0.54
C VAL A 57 -1.90 -3.68 0.82
N PHE A 58 -0.58 -3.60 0.67
CA PHE A 58 0.13 -2.32 0.65
C PHE A 58 0.12 -1.78 -0.77
N ASN A 59 -0.21 -0.51 -0.96
CA ASN A 59 -0.18 0.13 -2.27
C ASN A 59 0.72 1.35 -2.21
N ASN A 60 1.84 1.29 -2.91
CA ASN A 60 2.86 2.32 -2.91
C ASN A 60 2.37 3.65 -3.46
N ASN A 61 1.36 3.63 -4.34
CA ASN A 61 0.77 4.88 -4.81
C ASN A 61 -0.72 4.79 -5.11
N ASN A 62 -1.48 5.82 -4.72
CA ASN A 62 -2.83 6.00 -5.24
C ASN A 62 -2.80 6.48 -6.71
N ARG A 63 -3.90 6.29 -7.43
CA ARG A 63 -4.02 6.72 -8.83
C ARG A 63 -4.20 8.23 -8.96
N ASN A 64 -4.79 8.87 -7.96
CA ASN A 64 -5.08 10.30 -7.93
C ASN A 64 -3.80 11.16 -7.94
N THR A 65 -2.66 10.62 -7.51
CA THR A 65 -1.35 11.27 -7.54
C THR A 65 -0.58 10.99 -8.84
N PHE A 66 -0.80 9.82 -9.48
CA PHE A 66 -0.29 9.54 -10.82
C PHE A 66 -0.96 10.42 -11.88
N SER A 67 -2.25 10.73 -11.72
CA SER A 67 -2.99 11.62 -12.61
C SER A 67 -2.59 13.10 -12.51
N MET A 68 -1.82 13.52 -11.50
CA MET A 68 -1.34 14.91 -11.39
C MET A 68 0.02 15.17 -12.05
N ASN A 69 0.72 14.14 -12.54
CA ASN A 69 2.05 14.31 -13.15
C ASN A 69 2.21 13.69 -14.55
N LEU A 70 1.14 13.12 -15.14
CA LEU A 70 1.15 12.67 -16.54
C LEU A 70 0.08 13.36 -17.42
N ALA A 71 -0.86 14.09 -16.81
CA ALA A 71 -1.86 14.86 -17.56
C ALA A 71 -1.33 16.27 -17.86
N GLY A 72 -0.42 16.35 -18.83
CA GLY A 72 -0.48 17.49 -19.73
C GLY A 72 -1.86 17.43 -20.41
N ASN A 73 -2.70 18.43 -20.11
CA ASN A 73 -3.93 18.74 -20.84
C ASN A 73 -5.02 17.64 -20.91
N SER A 74 -5.99 17.68 -19.99
CA SER A 74 -7.40 17.50 -20.37
C SER A 74 -8.31 18.00 -19.25
N ASN A 75 -9.16 18.97 -19.62
CA ASN A 75 -10.32 19.41 -18.87
C ASN A 75 -11.19 18.21 -18.48
N GLY A 76 -11.65 18.19 -17.23
CA GLY A 76 -12.56 17.15 -16.75
C GLY A 76 -12.88 17.33 -15.27
N SER A 77 -13.69 18.33 -14.99
CA SER A 77 -14.38 18.56 -13.71
C SER A 77 -15.02 17.30 -13.14
N ASN A 78 -14.67 16.91 -11.92
CA ASN A 78 -15.61 16.93 -10.78
C ASN A 78 -14.86 16.59 -9.48
N ARG A 79 -14.58 17.59 -8.64
CA ARG A 79 -14.12 17.38 -7.27
C ARG A 79 -15.06 18.18 -6.36
N THR A 80 -16.08 17.51 -5.84
CA THR A 80 -16.78 17.98 -4.64
C THR A 80 -15.96 17.55 -3.44
N GLN A 81 -15.45 18.52 -2.66
CA GLN A 81 -15.02 18.51 -1.24
C GLN A 81 -14.12 19.77 -1.02
N PRO A 82 -14.07 20.36 0.19
CA PRO A 82 -14.66 21.67 0.52
C PRO A 82 -13.72 22.88 0.31
N SER A 83 -14.36 24.05 0.22
CA SER A 83 -13.76 25.37 0.03
C SER A 83 -12.77 25.77 1.12
N LEU A 84 -11.58 26.20 0.71
CA LEU A 84 -10.77 27.15 1.46
C LEU A 84 -10.51 28.39 0.59
N ASN A 85 -10.60 29.51 1.27
CA ASN A 85 -10.89 30.84 0.77
C ASN A 85 -9.70 31.49 0.04
N ALA A 86 -10.05 32.45 -0.83
CA ALA A 86 -9.22 33.11 -1.82
C ALA A 86 -8.06 33.94 -1.24
N GLY A 87 -6.95 33.98 -1.99
CA GLY A 87 -5.80 34.85 -1.74
C GLY A 87 -4.89 34.99 -2.96
N GLY A 88 -5.28 35.86 -3.90
CA GLY A 88 -4.38 36.70 -4.72
C GLY A 88 -3.38 36.03 -5.67
N PHE A 89 -3.75 35.90 -6.94
CA PHE A 89 -2.79 35.83 -8.05
C PHE A 89 -2.21 37.22 -8.33
N ASN A 90 -0.89 37.34 -8.45
CA ASN A 90 -0.28 38.42 -9.23
C ASN A 90 0.78 37.84 -10.18
N ARG A 91 0.60 38.11 -11.47
CA ARG A 91 1.52 37.75 -12.57
C ARG A 91 2.46 38.93 -12.79
N ASN A 92 3.75 38.69 -13.08
CA ASN A 92 4.54 39.46 -14.07
C ASN A 92 6.01 39.00 -14.15
N GLY A 93 6.59 39.09 -15.36
CA GLY A 93 8.05 39.15 -15.65
C GLY A 93 8.70 37.79 -15.95
N ARG A 94 8.90 37.33 -17.19
CA ARG A 94 9.83 37.72 -18.27
C ARG A 94 11.34 37.48 -17.98
N ASP A 95 11.97 36.78 -18.94
CA ASP A 95 13.38 36.82 -19.39
C ASP A 95 14.37 35.69 -18.96
N ALA A 96 14.66 34.84 -19.97
CA ALA A 96 15.95 34.42 -20.55
C ALA A 96 17.15 33.86 -19.73
N GLU A 97 17.84 32.94 -20.44
CA GLU A 97 19.28 32.56 -20.38
C GLU A 97 19.75 31.28 -19.66
N GLY A 98 20.17 30.33 -20.51
CA GLY A 98 21.37 29.50 -20.46
C GLY A 98 22.15 29.35 -19.16
N GLY A 99 22.07 28.16 -18.57
CA GLY A 99 23.03 27.64 -17.61
C GLY A 99 23.19 26.14 -17.78
N ARG A 100 24.41 25.67 -18.08
CA ARG A 100 24.79 24.26 -18.01
C ARG A 100 24.69 23.84 -16.55
N ASP A 101 23.69 23.05 -16.20
CA ASP A 101 23.58 22.55 -14.83
C ASP A 101 23.76 21.03 -14.79
N ALA A 102 24.90 20.63 -14.21
CA ALA A 102 25.20 19.28 -13.77
C ALA A 102 24.39 18.93 -12.50
N GLY A 103 23.10 19.29 -12.48
CA GLY A 103 22.18 19.21 -11.34
C GLY A 103 21.07 18.15 -11.50
N GLY A 104 21.07 17.38 -12.59
CA GLY A 104 19.99 16.42 -12.91
C GLY A 104 19.75 15.35 -11.82
N GLY A 105 20.76 14.98 -11.05
CA GLY A 105 20.63 14.02 -9.96
C GLY A 105 19.89 14.54 -8.73
N ARG A 106 20.01 15.84 -8.42
CA ARG A 106 19.34 16.46 -7.25
C ARG A 106 17.93 16.94 -7.58
N ALA A 107 17.70 17.43 -8.80
CA ALA A 107 16.35 17.79 -9.27
C ALA A 107 15.40 16.58 -9.42
N MET A 108 15.95 15.39 -9.71
CA MET A 108 15.19 14.13 -9.67
C MET A 108 14.91 13.66 -8.23
N ALA A 109 15.75 14.02 -7.26
CA ALA A 109 15.58 13.68 -5.84
C ALA A 109 14.60 14.62 -5.12
N GLU A 110 14.55 15.91 -5.50
CA GLU A 110 13.65 16.92 -4.91
C GLU A 110 12.30 17.05 -5.60
N ARG A 111 12.13 16.49 -6.82
CA ARG A 111 10.82 16.00 -7.26
C ARG A 111 10.44 14.75 -6.46
N ALA A 112 10.40 14.87 -5.13
CA ALA A 112 9.78 13.90 -4.25
C ALA A 112 8.43 13.56 -4.86
N MET A 113 8.31 12.33 -5.37
CA MET A 113 7.21 11.93 -6.23
C MET A 113 5.92 12.28 -5.50
N ARG A 114 5.10 13.14 -6.09
CA ARG A 114 3.76 13.43 -5.59
C ARG A 114 3.03 12.09 -5.59
N GLY A 115 2.83 11.53 -4.41
CA GLY A 115 2.37 10.17 -4.22
C GLY A 115 1.94 9.98 -2.78
N THR A 116 0.95 9.11 -2.57
CA THR A 116 0.54 8.69 -1.24
C THR A 116 0.46 7.18 -1.24
N SER A 117 1.13 6.55 -0.27
CA SER A 117 1.00 5.12 -0.06
C SER A 117 -0.16 4.90 0.89
N ASN A 118 -0.91 3.84 0.63
CA ASN A 118 -2.02 3.43 1.46
C ASN A 118 -2.04 1.92 1.64
N VAL A 119 -2.83 1.50 2.61
CA VAL A 119 -3.02 0.10 2.96
C VAL A 119 -4.50 -0.19 3.00
N HIS A 120 -4.87 -1.31 2.39
CA HIS A 120 -6.24 -1.77 2.34
C HIS A 120 -6.33 -3.13 3.02
N GLU A 121 -7.40 -3.31 3.80
CA GLU A 121 -7.85 -4.63 4.23
C GLU A 121 -9.18 -4.95 3.55
N PHE A 122 -9.23 -6.10 2.89
CA PHE A 122 -10.43 -6.59 2.22
C PHE A 122 -10.89 -7.90 2.83
N ARG A 123 -12.17 -7.98 3.18
CA ARG A 123 -12.83 -9.23 3.56
C ARG A 123 -13.50 -9.83 2.34
N PRO A 124 -13.14 -11.04 1.89
CA PRO A 124 -13.94 -11.73 0.89
C PRO A 124 -15.37 -11.97 1.38
N VAL A 125 -16.35 -11.72 0.54
CA VAL A 125 -17.76 -12.01 0.86
C VAL A 125 -18.00 -13.50 0.69
N ILE A 126 -18.63 -14.12 1.69
CA ILE A 126 -18.98 -15.56 1.67
C ILE A 126 -20.47 -15.70 1.42
N GLY A 127 -20.83 -16.44 0.38
CA GLY A 127 -22.19 -16.80 0.04
C GLY A 127 -22.80 -17.80 1.04
N LYS A 128 -24.11 -18.03 0.93
CA LYS A 128 -24.84 -18.99 1.79
C LYS A 128 -24.34 -20.44 1.66
N ASP A 129 -23.64 -20.76 0.58
CA ASP A 129 -23.06 -22.07 0.30
C ASP A 129 -21.63 -22.23 0.87
N GLY A 130 -21.13 -21.24 1.61
CA GLY A 130 -19.79 -21.26 2.19
C GLY A 130 -18.67 -20.95 1.19
N LYS A 131 -18.99 -20.56 -0.04
CA LYS A 131 -18.00 -20.19 -1.07
C LYS A 131 -17.89 -18.68 -1.19
N TYR A 132 -16.80 -18.19 -1.79
CA TYR A 132 -16.69 -16.77 -2.10
C TYR A 132 -17.80 -16.35 -3.08
N ALA A 133 -18.50 -15.27 -2.74
CA ALA A 133 -19.52 -14.70 -3.60
C ALA A 133 -18.88 -14.09 -4.86
N ILE A 134 -19.58 -14.26 -5.98
CA ILE A 134 -19.21 -13.69 -7.27
C ILE A 134 -20.38 -12.81 -7.70
N GLY A 135 -20.09 -11.53 -7.95
CA GLY A 135 -21.07 -10.56 -8.39
C GLY A 135 -21.56 -10.83 -9.81
N SER A 136 -22.60 -10.12 -10.24
CA SER A 136 -23.17 -10.26 -11.59
C SER A 136 -22.18 -9.91 -12.72
N ASP A 137 -21.12 -9.17 -12.39
CA ASP A 137 -20.02 -8.84 -13.30
C ASP A 137 -18.97 -9.97 -13.42
N GLY A 138 -19.13 -11.06 -12.67
CA GLY A 138 -18.20 -12.18 -12.66
C GLY A 138 -16.90 -11.92 -11.88
N ARG A 139 -16.85 -10.90 -11.01
CA ARG A 139 -15.76 -10.62 -10.08
C ARG A 139 -16.09 -11.17 -8.70
N TYR A 140 -15.08 -11.57 -7.93
CA TYR A 140 -15.29 -11.89 -6.52
C TYR A 140 -15.67 -10.64 -5.74
N GLU A 141 -16.69 -10.79 -4.91
CA GLU A 141 -17.13 -9.74 -4.01
C GLU A 141 -16.19 -9.67 -2.80
N VAL A 142 -15.75 -8.46 -2.51
CA VAL A 142 -14.96 -8.15 -1.31
C VAL A 142 -15.48 -6.88 -0.68
N GLU A 143 -15.40 -6.81 0.63
CA GLU A 143 -15.70 -5.63 1.44
C GLU A 143 -14.36 -4.99 1.86
N GLN A 144 -14.17 -3.69 1.61
CA GLN A 144 -13.04 -2.98 2.20
C GLN A 144 -13.35 -2.65 3.66
N VAL A 145 -12.77 -3.40 4.58
CA VAL A 145 -13.07 -3.31 6.02
C VAL A 145 -12.12 -2.39 6.77
N TRP A 146 -10.98 -2.07 6.18
CA TRP A 146 -10.05 -1.10 6.73
C TRP A 146 -9.27 -0.38 5.63
N PHE A 147 -8.96 0.89 5.89
CA PHE A 147 -8.15 1.74 5.04
C PHE A 147 -7.22 2.56 5.90
N TRP A 148 -5.98 2.70 5.44
CA TRP A 148 -5.03 3.60 6.08
C TRP A 148 -4.18 4.34 5.06
N GLU A 149 -4.01 5.64 5.29
CA GLU A 149 -3.14 6.52 4.53
C GLU A 149 -2.65 7.61 5.48
N GLU A 150 -1.38 7.98 5.38
CA GLU A 150 -0.82 9.09 6.16
C GLU A 150 0.05 9.99 5.26
N GLN A 151 -0.14 11.29 5.40
CA GLN A 151 0.71 12.27 4.73
C GLN A 151 2.15 12.12 5.21
N GLY A 152 3.09 12.01 4.28
CA GLY A 152 4.51 11.84 4.62
C GLY A 152 4.94 10.39 4.85
N PHE A 153 4.03 9.41 4.81
CA PHE A 153 4.41 7.98 4.80
C PHE A 153 4.81 7.46 3.41
N PHE A 154 4.59 8.22 2.33
CA PHE A 154 4.80 7.74 0.96
C PHE A 154 6.12 6.96 0.74
N ALA A 155 5.97 5.73 0.24
CA ALA A 155 7.02 4.81 -0.16
C ALA A 155 6.92 4.59 -1.68
N SER A 156 7.89 5.09 -2.46
CA SER A 156 7.80 5.12 -3.92
C SER A 156 8.04 3.79 -4.64
N THR A 157 8.68 2.83 -3.95
CA THR A 157 9.15 1.57 -4.52
C THR A 157 8.51 0.36 -3.86
N GLN A 158 8.85 0.10 -2.59
CA GLN A 158 8.37 -1.05 -1.84
C GLN A 158 7.91 -0.61 -0.45
N GLY A 159 7.04 -1.41 0.13
CA GLY A 159 6.55 -1.29 1.50
C GLY A 159 5.85 -2.58 1.89
N SER A 160 5.48 -2.68 3.15
CA SER A 160 4.74 -3.84 3.68
C SER A 160 3.74 -3.41 4.73
N ALA A 161 2.72 -4.25 4.92
CA ALA A 161 1.74 -4.13 5.99
C ALA A 161 1.47 -5.51 6.60
N LYS A 162 1.55 -5.60 7.92
CA LYS A 162 1.31 -6.85 8.67
C LYS A 162 0.47 -6.57 9.91
N ARG A 163 -0.65 -7.28 10.03
CA ARG A 163 -1.49 -7.27 11.24
C ARG A 163 -0.73 -7.92 12.40
N LEU A 164 -0.89 -7.38 13.59
CA LEU A 164 -0.29 -7.84 14.84
C LEU A 164 -1.35 -8.43 15.77
N LEU A 165 -0.90 -9.22 16.75
CA LEU A 165 -1.77 -9.92 17.70
C LEU A 165 -2.64 -8.97 18.55
N ASN A 166 -2.10 -7.80 18.89
CA ASN A 166 -2.81 -6.75 19.63
C ASN A 166 -3.84 -5.98 18.78
N GLY A 167 -4.02 -6.35 17.51
CA GLY A 167 -4.92 -5.67 16.59
C GLY A 167 -4.29 -4.47 15.88
N ASN A 168 -3.05 -4.08 16.18
CA ASN A 168 -2.36 -3.03 15.44
C ASN A 168 -1.83 -3.55 14.10
N THR A 169 -1.38 -2.63 13.23
CA THR A 169 -0.73 -2.94 11.95
C THR A 169 0.68 -2.39 11.95
N LEU A 170 1.66 -3.26 11.67
CA LEU A 170 3.05 -2.88 11.41
C LEU A 170 3.23 -2.53 9.94
N LEU A 171 3.72 -1.32 9.66
CA LEU A 171 3.93 -0.80 8.31
C LEU A 171 5.41 -0.51 8.09
N ALA A 172 5.99 -1.01 7.00
CA ALA A 172 7.38 -0.70 6.64
C ALA A 172 7.44 0.25 5.44
N ASN A 173 8.30 1.27 5.54
CA ASN A 173 8.66 2.13 4.43
C ASN A 173 10.12 1.87 4.03
N THR A 174 10.30 1.25 2.86
CA THR A 174 11.63 0.89 2.33
C THR A 174 12.50 2.12 2.10
N GLY A 175 11.99 3.12 1.38
CA GLY A 175 12.78 4.29 0.94
C GLY A 175 13.14 5.23 2.09
N LYS A 176 12.33 5.27 3.15
CA LYS A 176 12.54 6.13 4.32
C LYS A 176 13.15 5.40 5.51
N GLN A 177 13.45 4.10 5.38
CA GLN A 177 14.23 3.32 6.35
C GLN A 177 13.58 3.29 7.74
N PHE A 178 12.25 3.18 7.80
CA PHE A 178 11.55 3.04 9.07
C PHE A 178 10.35 2.11 8.97
N ALA A 179 9.94 1.59 10.11
CA ALA A 179 8.62 1.00 10.31
C ALA A 179 7.82 1.79 11.35
N ILE A 180 6.50 1.72 11.27
CA ILE A 180 5.58 2.26 12.28
C ILE A 180 4.58 1.19 12.68
N GLU A 181 4.12 1.26 13.92
CA GLU A 181 2.96 0.51 14.39
C GLU A 181 1.78 1.46 14.50
N VAL A 182 0.64 1.05 13.94
CA VAL A 182 -0.57 1.86 13.82
C VAL A 182 -1.74 1.12 14.45
N THR A 183 -2.58 1.80 15.24
CA THR A 183 -3.79 1.19 15.81
C THR A 183 -4.86 0.89 14.76
N SER A 184 -5.91 0.14 15.13
CA SER A 184 -7.09 -0.07 14.28
C SER A 184 -7.76 1.22 13.83
N GLU A 185 -7.67 2.28 14.63
CA GLU A 185 -8.22 3.61 14.35
C GLU A 185 -7.29 4.46 13.48
N GLY A 186 -6.08 3.96 13.15
CA GLY A 186 -5.14 4.64 12.28
C GLY A 186 -4.10 5.51 12.99
N ASN A 187 -4.00 5.45 14.33
CA ASN A 187 -3.04 6.25 15.09
C ASN A 187 -1.67 5.58 15.16
N THR A 188 -0.60 6.30 14.83
CA THR A 188 0.77 5.81 15.03
C THR A 188 1.11 5.75 16.53
N VAL A 189 1.47 4.58 17.03
CA VAL A 189 1.84 4.34 18.45
C VAL A 189 3.32 4.02 18.65
N ALA A 190 4.02 3.61 17.60
CA ALA A 190 5.46 3.40 17.65
C ALA A 190 6.11 3.71 16.30
N ARG A 191 7.38 4.10 16.34
CA ARG A 191 8.24 4.29 15.16
C ARG A 191 9.60 3.64 15.40
N TYR A 192 10.00 2.79 14.47
CA TYR A 192 11.26 2.06 14.48
C TYR A 192 12.13 2.57 13.32
N LYS A 193 13.16 3.35 13.62
CA LYS A 193 14.07 3.90 12.60
C LYS A 193 15.28 2.98 12.43
N GLY A 194 15.59 2.63 11.19
CA GLY A 194 16.78 1.88 10.81
C GLY A 194 17.86 2.77 10.20
N THR A 195 19.01 2.16 9.90
CA THR A 195 20.12 2.75 9.14
C THR A 195 20.18 2.24 7.70
N ALA A 196 19.26 1.34 7.33
CA ALA A 196 19.18 0.67 6.04
C ALA A 196 17.71 0.50 5.62
N PRO A 197 17.43 0.26 4.33
CA PRO A 197 16.07 0.05 3.84
C PRO A 197 15.33 -1.07 4.58
N VAL A 198 14.09 -0.79 4.97
CA VAL A 198 13.19 -1.77 5.62
C VAL A 198 12.19 -2.28 4.59
N TYR A 199 12.52 -3.37 3.91
CA TYR A 199 11.67 -3.94 2.83
C TYR A 199 10.39 -4.56 3.37
N LYS A 200 10.53 -5.40 4.40
CA LYS A 200 9.44 -6.02 5.15
C LYS A 200 9.80 -6.01 6.62
N ALA A 201 8.79 -5.88 7.47
CA ALA A 201 8.96 -5.98 8.91
C ALA A 201 7.99 -7.02 9.47
N PHE A 202 8.48 -7.80 10.42
CA PHE A 202 7.69 -8.75 11.20
C PHE A 202 7.95 -8.42 12.67
N LYS A 203 6.88 -8.41 13.47
CA LYS A 203 6.98 -8.22 14.91
C LYS A 203 6.35 -9.43 15.57
N TYR A 204 7.10 -10.02 16.48
CA TYR A 204 6.67 -11.15 17.26
C TYR A 204 6.60 -10.76 18.73
N THR A 205 5.61 -11.29 19.42
CA THR A 205 5.50 -11.22 20.88
C THR A 205 6.58 -12.09 21.52
N LYS A 206 6.88 -11.86 22.80
CA LYS A 206 7.82 -12.70 23.55
C LYS A 206 7.33 -14.16 23.56
N GLU A 207 6.03 -14.36 23.64
CA GLU A 207 5.38 -15.66 23.63
C GLU A 207 5.59 -16.38 22.28
N GLN A 208 5.58 -15.66 21.16
CA GLN A 208 5.78 -16.23 19.82
C GLN A 208 7.23 -16.65 19.53
N ILE A 209 8.21 -16.00 20.16
CA ILE A 209 9.65 -16.28 19.94
C ILE A 209 10.32 -16.97 21.14
N GLY A 210 9.63 -17.08 22.27
CA GLY A 210 9.99 -17.88 23.45
C GLY A 210 11.49 -17.85 23.77
N ASP A 211 12.05 -19.07 23.88
CA ASP A 211 13.46 -19.33 24.19
C ASP A 211 14.40 -19.18 22.97
N LEU A 212 13.89 -18.81 21.78
CA LEU A 212 14.72 -18.59 20.58
C LEU A 212 15.61 -17.35 20.70
N ILE A 213 15.38 -16.54 21.74
CA ILE A 213 16.21 -15.40 22.07
C ILE A 213 16.67 -15.59 23.51
N ASP A 214 17.97 -15.81 23.71
CA ASP A 214 18.56 -15.68 25.04
C ASP A 214 18.15 -14.32 25.59
N SER A 215 17.55 -14.29 26.79
CA SER A 215 17.30 -13.04 27.53
C SER A 215 18.60 -12.34 27.97
N GLY A 216 19.75 -12.75 27.42
CA GLY A 216 21.11 -12.34 27.72
C GLY A 216 21.43 -10.92 27.29
N ARG A 217 20.87 -9.95 28.01
CA ARG A 217 21.54 -8.68 28.28
C ARG A 217 21.50 -8.45 29.79
N GLU A 218 22.42 -9.10 30.49
CA GLU A 218 22.91 -8.58 31.77
C GLU A 218 23.41 -7.14 31.52
N PRO A 219 22.98 -6.14 32.32
CA PRO A 219 23.51 -4.79 32.19
C PRO A 219 25.00 -4.81 32.51
N ALA A 220 25.81 -4.28 31.59
CA ALA A 220 27.24 -4.12 31.80
C ALA A 220 27.47 -3.15 32.97
N GLY A 221 27.75 -3.69 34.16
CA GLY A 221 28.26 -2.87 35.27
C GLY A 221 27.88 -3.34 36.66
N GLN A 222 28.36 -4.50 37.10
CA GLN A 222 28.82 -4.68 38.48
C GLN A 222 30.07 -5.55 38.47
N ARG A 223 31.25 -4.90 38.40
CA ARG A 223 32.46 -5.54 38.91
C ARG A 223 32.28 -5.60 40.42
N LYS A 224 32.21 -6.82 40.98
CA LYS A 224 32.45 -7.01 42.40
C LYS A 224 33.93 -6.74 42.64
N GLU A 225 34.19 -5.80 43.54
CA GLU A 225 35.48 -5.61 44.20
C GLU A 225 35.88 -6.86 44.99
#